data_AF-A0A0G0QKD2-F1
#
_entry.id   AF-A0A0G0QKD2-F1
#
_cell.length_a   1.000
_cell.length_b   1.000
_cell.length_c   1.000
_cell.angle_alpha   90.00
_cell.angle_beta   90.00
_cell.angle_gamma   90.00
#
_symmetry.space_group_name_H-M   'P 1'
#
loop_
_entity.id
_entity.type
_entity.pdbx_description
1 polymer ?
#
loop_
_entity_poly.entity_id
_entity_poly.type
_entity_poly.pdbx_seq_one_letter_code
_entity_poly.pdbx_strand_id
1 'polypeptide(L)'
;MIQKVFKSKYFTVVVVLLLFWAAYLIIGASMRRSDVEDKIVDLENKASEIEKSNKYLERIMTYIKTPAFLEREARIKLNYKSADENVAFIYMNNESKDRVDDVQSIAAMSNPQRWWNWLMGR
;
A
#
# COMPACT_ATOMS: atom_id res chain seq x y z
N MET A 1 9.27 -73.62 -10.48
CA MET A 1 7.82 -73.32 -10.42
C MET A 1 7.53 -71.81 -10.44
N ILE A 2 8.25 -71.00 -9.67
CA ILE A 2 8.07 -69.53 -9.56
C ILE A 2 8.22 -68.77 -10.90
N GLN A 3 9.15 -69.17 -11.78
CA GLN A 3 9.37 -68.47 -13.06
C GLN A 3 8.21 -68.59 -14.07
N LYS A 4 7.34 -69.61 -13.97
CA LYS A 4 6.15 -69.72 -14.82
C LYS A 4 5.05 -68.76 -14.40
N VAL A 5 4.99 -68.40 -13.12
CA VAL A 5 4.01 -67.46 -12.57
C VAL A 5 4.32 -66.04 -13.06
N PHE A 6 5.62 -65.66 -13.09
CA PHE A 6 6.07 -64.35 -13.58
C PHE A 6 5.92 -64.13 -15.10
N LYS A 7 5.87 -65.20 -15.91
CA LYS A 7 5.64 -65.10 -17.37
C LYS A 7 4.16 -65.19 -17.78
N SER A 8 3.25 -65.36 -16.82
CA SER A 8 1.82 -65.47 -17.10
C SER A 8 1.21 -64.09 -17.36
N LYS A 9 0.49 -63.94 -18.48
CA LYS A 9 -0.20 -62.69 -18.87
C LYS A 9 -1.09 -62.13 -17.75
N TYR A 10 -1.72 -63.02 -16.97
CA TYR A 10 -2.60 -62.66 -15.86
C TYR A 10 -1.83 -62.11 -14.66
N PHE A 11 -0.63 -62.63 -14.37
CA PHE A 11 0.19 -62.13 -13.27
C PHE A 11 0.67 -60.71 -13.55
N THR A 12 1.09 -60.42 -14.79
CA THR A 12 1.46 -59.05 -15.20
C THR A 12 0.30 -58.08 -15.04
N VAL A 13 -0.92 -58.46 -15.43
CA VAL A 13 -2.11 -57.60 -15.28
C VAL A 13 -2.40 -57.31 -13.81
N VAL A 14 -2.33 -58.31 -12.93
CA VAL A 14 -2.54 -58.13 -11.49
C VAL A 14 -1.49 -57.21 -10.89
N VAL A 15 -0.22 -57.37 -11.26
CA VAL A 15 0.87 -56.50 -10.76
C VAL A 15 0.69 -55.06 -11.24
N VAL A 16 0.32 -54.85 -12.50
CA VAL A 16 0.04 -53.51 -13.03
C VAL A 16 -1.14 -52.87 -12.30
N LEU A 17 -2.20 -53.64 -12.04
CA LEU A 17 -3.37 -53.15 -11.31
C LEU A 17 -3.02 -52.78 -9.86
N LEU A 18 -2.18 -53.59 -9.20
CA LEU A 18 -1.64 -53.28 -7.86
C LEU A 18 -0.79 -52.02 -7.86
N LEU A 19 0.05 -51.81 -8.88
CA LEU A 19 0.85 -50.59 -9.01
C LEU A 19 -0.02 -49.36 -9.22
N PHE A 20 -1.06 -49.44 -10.06
CA PHE A 20 -2.02 -48.35 -10.23
C PHE A 20 -2.77 -48.03 -8.93
N TRP A 21 -3.18 -49.06 -8.19
CA TRP A 21 -3.83 -48.89 -6.90
C TRP A 21 -2.90 -48.19 -5.89
N ALA A 22 -1.65 -48.64 -5.79
CA ALA A 22 -0.66 -48.03 -4.92
C ALA A 22 -0.38 -46.57 -5.30
N ALA A 23 -0.25 -46.27 -6.59
CA ALA A 23 -0.07 -44.90 -7.09
C ALA A 23 -1.26 -44.01 -6.71
N TYR A 24 -2.49 -44.50 -6.86
CA TYR A 24 -3.70 -43.75 -6.50
C TYR A 24 -3.75 -43.38 -5.01
N LEU A 25 -3.38 -44.32 -4.13
CA LEU A 25 -3.33 -44.07 -2.69
C LEU A 25 -2.28 -43.00 -2.32
N ILE A 26 -1.11 -43.03 -2.95
CA ILE A 26 -0.03 -42.07 -2.70
C ILE A 26 -0.45 -40.66 -3.12
N ILE A 27 -1.07 -40.52 -4.29
CA ILE A 27 -1.54 -39.22 -4.80
C ILE A 27 -2.59 -38.62 -3.85
N GLY A 28 -3.56 -39.42 -3.42
CA GLY A 28 -4.59 -38.97 -2.48
C GLY A 28 -4.06 -38.59 -1.09
N ALA A 29 -3.04 -39.29 -0.61
CA ALA A 29 -2.39 -38.96 0.66
C ALA A 29 -1.54 -37.68 0.58
N SER A 30 -0.87 -37.44 -0.55
CA SER A 30 -0.05 -36.24 -0.77
C SER A 30 -0.89 -34.97 -0.84
N MET A 31 -2.03 -35.01 -1.56
CA MET A 31 -2.95 -33.87 -1.65
C MET A 31 -3.48 -33.44 -0.27
N ARG A 32 -3.89 -34.40 0.57
CA ARG A 32 -4.40 -34.08 1.91
C ARG A 32 -3.37 -33.45 2.84
N ARG A 33 -2.08 -33.78 2.68
CA ARG A 33 -1.01 -33.14 3.45
C ARG A 33 -0.80 -31.69 3.02
N SER A 34 -0.77 -31.42 1.72
CA SER A 34 -0.64 -30.06 1.20
C SER A 34 -1.77 -29.16 1.70
N ASP A 35 -3.02 -29.62 1.62
CA ASP A 35 -4.18 -28.83 2.06
C ASP A 35 -4.14 -28.46 3.55
N VAL A 36 -3.52 -29.30 4.39
CA VAL A 36 -3.37 -29.03 5.83
C VAL A 36 -2.22 -28.06 6.07
N GLU A 37 -1.09 -28.25 5.39
CA GLU A 37 0.06 -27.33 5.44
C GLU A 37 -0.35 -25.92 5.00
N ASP A 38 -1.07 -25.80 3.89
CA ASP A 38 -1.54 -24.53 3.35
C ASP A 38 -2.50 -23.82 4.32
N LYS A 39 -3.35 -24.58 5.01
CA LYS A 39 -4.23 -24.04 6.06
C LYS A 39 -3.46 -23.57 7.28
N ILE A 40 -2.40 -24.27 7.68
CA ILE A 40 -1.53 -23.85 8.79
C ILE A 40 -0.85 -22.53 8.42
N VAL A 41 -0.30 -22.43 7.21
CA VAL A 41 0.35 -21.21 6.71
C VAL A 41 -0.64 -20.04 6.63
N ASP A 42 -1.86 -20.26 6.13
CA ASP A 42 -2.91 -19.24 6.12
C ASP A 42 -3.28 -18.76 7.54
N LEU A 43 -3.44 -19.69 8.48
CA LEU A 43 -3.74 -19.36 9.88
C LEU A 43 -2.60 -18.59 10.54
N GLU A 44 -1.35 -18.96 10.27
CA GLU A 44 -0.17 -18.28 10.80
C GLU A 44 -0.03 -16.87 10.23
N ASN A 45 -0.28 -16.70 8.93
CA ASN A 45 -0.31 -15.39 8.30
C ASN A 45 -1.41 -14.49 8.90
N LYS A 46 -2.61 -15.02 9.11
CA LYS A 46 -3.71 -14.29 9.76
C LYS A 46 -3.36 -13.90 11.19
N ALA A 47 -2.73 -14.79 11.96
CA ALA A 47 -2.27 -14.48 13.31
C ALA A 47 -1.23 -13.35 13.31
N SER A 48 -0.26 -13.40 12.38
CA SER A 48 0.76 -12.36 12.21
C SER A 48 0.14 -11.00 11.84
N GLU A 49 -0.85 -10.98 10.96
CA GLU A 49 -1.56 -9.77 10.56
C GLU A 49 -2.34 -9.17 11.74
N ILE A 50 -3.05 -10.00 12.51
CA ILE A 50 -3.75 -9.56 13.72
C ILE A 50 -2.76 -8.96 14.73
N GLU A 51 -1.61 -9.60 14.97
CA GLU A 51 -0.61 -9.08 15.90
C GLU A 51 -0.04 -7.73 15.45
N LYS A 52 0.25 -7.57 14.15
CA LYS A 52 0.69 -6.30 13.57
C LYS A 52 -0.37 -5.21 13.73
N SER A 53 -1.63 -5.54 13.45
CA SER A 53 -2.75 -4.60 13.59
C SER A 53 -2.92 -4.15 15.05
N ASN A 54 -2.77 -5.07 16.00
CA ASN A 54 -2.89 -4.77 17.42
C ASN A 54 -1.77 -3.83 17.89
N LYS A 55 -0.51 -4.11 17.51
CA LYS A 55 0.64 -3.23 17.79
C LYS A 55 0.50 -1.85 17.17
N TYR A 56 -0.05 -1.77 15.94
CA TYR A 56 -0.34 -0.49 15.29
C TYR A 56 -1.40 0.31 16.04
N LEU A 57 -2.48 -0.36 16.46
CA LEU A 57 -3.56 0.28 17.20
C LEU A 57 -3.09 0.75 18.58
N GLU A 58 -2.27 -0.03 19.27
CA GLU A 58 -1.64 0.34 20.54
C GLU A 58 -0.74 1.58 20.38
N ARG A 59 0.02 1.67 19.29
CA ARG A 59 0.84 2.84 18.97
C ARG A 59 0.00 4.10 18.77
N ILE A 60 -1.11 4.00 18.03
CA ILE A 60 -2.03 5.13 17.84
C ILE A 60 -2.65 5.54 19.17
N MET A 61 -3.13 4.58 19.95
CA MET A 61 -3.72 4.85 21.26
C MET A 61 -2.73 5.56 22.19
N THR A 62 -1.47 5.17 22.14
CA THR A 62 -0.40 5.82 22.90
C THR A 62 -0.19 7.25 22.40
N TYR A 63 -0.12 7.46 21.09
CA TYR A 63 0.03 8.79 20.49
C TYR A 63 -1.12 9.74 20.85
N ILE A 64 -2.37 9.28 20.80
CA ILE A 64 -3.56 10.08 21.15
C ILE A 64 -3.52 10.53 22.62
N LYS A 65 -2.95 9.71 23.51
CA LYS A 65 -2.80 10.05 24.93
C LYS A 65 -1.69 11.06 25.21
N THR A 66 -0.85 11.38 24.23
CA THR A 66 0.25 12.34 24.42
C THR A 66 -0.26 13.78 24.46
N PRO A 67 0.38 14.67 25.24
CA PRO A 67 0.03 16.09 25.26
C PRO A 67 0.22 16.76 23.89
N ALA A 68 1.15 16.27 23.07
CA ALA A 68 1.39 16.75 21.71
C ALA A 68 0.17 16.58 20.79
N PHE A 69 -0.58 15.47 20.93
CA PHE A 69 -1.82 15.27 20.19
C PHE A 69 -2.90 16.26 20.64
N LEU A 70 -3.05 16.45 21.96
CA LEU A 70 -4.00 17.42 22.51
C LEU A 70 -3.71 18.85 22.05
N GLU A 71 -2.44 19.26 22.07
CA GLU A 71 -2.02 20.58 21.61
C GLU A 71 -2.30 20.76 20.11
N ARG A 72 -2.02 19.74 19.29
CA ARG A 72 -2.34 19.75 17.86
C ARG A 72 -3.84 19.91 17.62
N GLU A 73 -4.68 19.16 18.34
CA GLU A 73 -6.14 19.27 18.23
C GLU A 73 -6.63 20.65 18.69
N ALA A 74 -6.07 21.20 19.77
CA ALA A 74 -6.39 22.55 20.25
C ALA A 74 -6.01 23.62 19.21
N ARG A 75 -4.82 23.53 18.61
CA ARG A 75 -4.38 24.43 17.53
C ARG A 75 -5.34 24.39 16.34
N ILE A 76 -5.77 23.19 15.92
CA ILE A 76 -6.67 23.02 14.76
C ILE A 76 -8.09 23.50 15.07
N LYS A 77 -8.67 23.08 16.20
CA LYS A 77 -10.10 23.30 16.49
C LYS A 77 -10.39 24.63 17.15
N LEU A 78 -9.48 25.11 17.99
CA LEU A 78 -9.67 26.31 18.80
C LEU A 78 -8.81 27.47 18.32
N ASN A 79 -8.03 27.29 17.24
CA ASN A 79 -6.96 28.20 16.84
C ASN A 79 -6.06 28.53 18.04
N TYR A 80 -5.87 27.55 18.94
CA TYR A 80 -5.15 27.72 20.19
C TYR A 80 -3.69 28.07 19.89
N LYS A 81 -3.16 29.02 20.66
CA LYS A 81 -1.82 29.56 20.52
C LYS A 81 -1.12 29.45 21.87
N SER A 82 0.09 28.89 21.88
CA SER A 82 0.89 28.82 23.11
C SER A 82 1.38 30.22 23.49
N ALA A 83 1.57 30.45 24.80
CA ALA A 83 1.88 31.78 25.35
C ALA A 83 3.19 32.39 24.83
N ASP A 84 4.09 31.55 24.32
CA ASP A 84 5.41 31.87 23.77
C ASP A 84 5.42 32.04 22.24
N GLU A 85 4.30 31.85 21.56
CA GLU A 85 4.21 31.96 20.10
C GLU A 85 3.87 33.41 19.66
N ASN A 86 4.26 33.82 18.45
CA ASN A 86 3.83 35.08 17.83
C ASN A 86 3.18 34.79 16.47
N VAL A 87 1.90 35.13 16.32
CA VAL A 87 1.11 34.90 15.11
C VAL A 87 0.99 36.22 14.34
N ALA A 88 1.42 36.23 13.08
CA ALA A 88 1.25 37.37 12.19
C ALA A 88 -0.02 37.17 11.34
N PHE A 89 -0.97 38.10 11.42
CA PHE A 89 -2.13 38.11 10.55
C PHE A 89 -1.78 38.85 9.26
N ILE A 90 -1.81 38.15 8.12
CA ILE A 90 -1.61 38.74 6.80
C ILE A 90 -2.98 39.11 6.25
N TYR A 91 -3.30 40.40 6.27
CA TYR A 91 -4.46 40.92 5.57
C TYR A 91 -4.05 41.21 4.12
N MET A 92 -4.65 40.50 3.16
CA MET A 92 -4.59 40.92 1.76
C MET A 92 -5.35 42.23 1.64
N ASN A 93 -4.61 43.34 1.63
CA ASN A 93 -5.18 44.61 1.25
C ASN A 93 -5.49 44.53 -0.26
N ASN A 94 -6.76 44.46 -0.63
CA ASN A 94 -7.19 44.51 -2.04
C ASN A 94 -6.95 45.88 -2.69
N GLU A 95 -6.34 46.83 -1.98
CA GLU A 95 -6.00 48.16 -2.50
C GLU A 95 -4.59 48.27 -3.11
N SER A 96 -3.82 47.19 -3.21
CA SER A 96 -2.63 47.16 -4.08
C SER A 96 -3.01 46.84 -5.53
N LYS A 97 -3.87 47.69 -6.11
CA LYS A 97 -4.11 47.73 -7.58
C LYS A 97 -2.99 48.43 -8.35
N ASP A 98 -1.95 48.95 -7.70
CA ASP A 98 -0.88 49.70 -8.38
C ASP A 98 0.22 48.83 -9.02
N ARG A 99 0.06 47.50 -9.10
CA ARG A 99 1.05 46.61 -9.75
C ARG A 99 0.48 45.61 -10.76
N VAL A 100 -0.81 45.63 -11.04
CA VAL A 100 -1.44 44.68 -11.99
C VAL A 100 -1.50 45.24 -13.43
N ASP A 101 -1.38 46.56 -13.60
CA ASP A 101 -1.46 47.21 -14.92
C ASP A 101 -0.27 46.87 -15.84
N ASP A 102 0.88 46.51 -15.28
CA ASP A 102 2.08 46.22 -16.08
C ASP A 102 2.02 44.82 -16.72
N VAL A 103 1.40 43.85 -16.06
CA VAL A 103 1.23 42.49 -16.60
C VAL A 103 0.10 42.45 -17.64
N GLN A 104 -0.95 43.24 -17.45
CA GLN A 104 -2.07 43.35 -18.39
C GLN A 104 -1.67 44.07 -19.69
N SER A 105 -0.77 45.07 -19.61
CA SER A 105 -0.26 45.80 -20.78
C SER A 105 0.61 44.91 -21.68
N ILE A 106 1.45 44.05 -21.10
CA ILE A 106 2.30 43.09 -21.84
C ILE A 106 1.48 41.98 -22.50
N ALA A 107 0.32 41.63 -21.93
CA ALA A 107 -0.61 40.66 -22.50
C ALA A 107 -1.47 41.24 -23.64
N ALA A 108 -1.67 42.55 -23.67
CA ALA A 108 -2.40 43.27 -24.73
C ALA A 108 -1.52 43.64 -25.94
N MET A 109 -0.20 43.49 -25.85
CA MET A 109 0.73 43.79 -26.95
C MET A 109 0.77 42.69 -28.00
N SER A 110 0.80 43.08 -29.28
CA SER A 110 0.96 42.13 -30.38
C SER A 110 2.34 41.46 -30.34
N ASN A 111 2.41 40.19 -30.76
CA ASN A 111 3.65 39.41 -30.77
C ASN A 111 4.88 40.13 -31.37
N PRO A 112 4.81 40.83 -32.52
CA PRO A 112 6.00 41.51 -33.07
C PRO A 112 6.53 42.65 -32.20
N GLN A 113 5.66 43.36 -31.47
CA GLN A 113 6.08 44.44 -30.55
C GLN A 113 6.87 43.89 -29.35
N ARG A 114 6.50 42.70 -28.88
CA ARG A 114 7.21 42.01 -27.78
C ARG A 114 8.66 41.67 -28.14
N TRP A 115 8.88 41.19 -29.37
CA TRP A 115 10.24 40.88 -29.87
C TRP A 115 11.10 42.13 -30.04
N TRP A 116 10.50 43.25 -30.46
CA TRP A 116 11.23 44.50 -30.64
C TRP A 116 11.66 45.12 -29.31
N ASN A 117 10.82 45.08 -28.28
CA ASN A 117 11.19 45.51 -26.93
C ASN A 117 12.33 44.66 -26.35
N TRP A 118 12.25 43.33 -26.53
CA TRP A 118 13.31 42.42 -26.11
C TRP A 118 14.65 42.71 -26.81
N LEU A 119 14.63 43.00 -28.11
CA LEU A 119 15.84 43.31 -28.89
C LEU A 119 16.49 44.64 -28.48
N MET A 120 15.68 45.64 -28.09
CA MET A 120 16.18 46.97 -27.70
C MET A 120 16.45 47.11 -26.19
N GLY A 121 16.32 46.04 -25.40
CA GLY A 121 16.71 46.01 -23.99
C GLY A 121 15.96 47.00 -23.11
N ARG A 122 14.66 47.20 -23.39
CA ARG A 122 13.74 47.98 -22.56
C ARG A 122 12.78 47.09 -21.80
#